data_AF-A0A521KZK2-F1
#
_entry.id   AF-A0A521KZK2-F1
#
_cell.length_a   1.000
_cell.length_b   1.000
_cell.length_c   1.000
_cell.angle_alpha   90.00
_cell.angle_beta   90.00
_cell.angle_gamma   90.00
#
_symmetry.space_group_name_H-M   'P 1'
#
loop_
_entity.id
_entity.type
_entity.pdbx_description
1 polymer ?
#
loop_
_entity_poly.entity_id
_entity_poly.type
_entity_poly.pdbx_seq_one_letter_code
_entity_poly.pdbx_strand_id
1 'polypeptide(L)'
;MTRDADRRGLTLIELVLALGLASLLVLALVKLIDTSMTLWRKTEERRSQNEMSSAVTELLASDLAAVESGPRGDLLVEWAPFDVDGDGIATLPCLRLRLVRAASAGEIERLQVASDAPVLGQGLLEVCWALLPASTAGARLEWDGVLWRGVRLYGPGAGLSLLDPRFFSSSGRPASGVLEEVTGGVLWFEALCASAGTDLSSGWESGAAREQSFASWDARGAARPDAERFVANEPGAAMSALVSPLGVQRPQLPRRMRLVFEVETARGKMRRVSTTADVGIKEGALRVDDASKLPPVGSFLLLGEEWLELLGTSGNEARVRRGQRGTRAAEHKAGAWLRHGEPSQREVVIPSQREEWRP
;
A
#
# COMPACT_ATOMS: atom_id res chain seq x y z
N MET A 1 -41.39 -49.32 -58.61
CA MET A 1 -41.29 -48.37 -57.48
C MET A 1 -39.82 -48.18 -57.14
N THR A 2 -39.18 -47.15 -57.71
CA THR A 2 -37.86 -46.66 -57.29
C THR A 2 -37.90 -45.15 -57.51
N ARG A 3 -37.83 -44.40 -56.41
CA ARG A 3 -37.85 -42.92 -56.40
C ARG A 3 -36.61 -42.42 -57.13
N ASP A 4 -36.80 -41.72 -58.25
CA ASP A 4 -35.78 -40.81 -58.76
C ASP A 4 -35.70 -39.62 -57.79
N ALA A 5 -34.59 -39.55 -57.07
CA ALA A 5 -34.29 -38.44 -56.19
C ALA A 5 -33.94 -37.24 -57.06
N ASP A 6 -34.84 -36.25 -57.08
CA ASP A 6 -34.72 -34.94 -57.71
C ASP A 6 -33.40 -34.26 -57.29
N ARG A 7 -32.31 -34.46 -58.05
CA ARG A 7 -31.01 -33.83 -57.82
C ARG A 7 -31.08 -32.38 -58.28
N ARG A 8 -31.66 -31.51 -57.45
CA ARG A 8 -31.60 -30.07 -57.62
C ARG A 8 -30.18 -29.59 -57.33
N GLY A 9 -29.46 -29.21 -58.38
CA GLY A 9 -28.14 -28.59 -58.25
C GLY A 9 -28.27 -27.20 -57.62
N LEU A 10 -27.42 -26.91 -56.63
CA LEU A 10 -27.30 -25.58 -56.03
C LEU A 10 -26.96 -24.55 -57.10
N THR A 11 -27.73 -23.48 -57.17
CA THR A 11 -27.45 -22.36 -58.06
C THR A 11 -26.26 -21.55 -57.53
N LEU A 12 -25.49 -20.92 -58.43
CA LEU A 12 -24.36 -20.05 -58.06
C LEU A 12 -24.79 -18.97 -57.04
N ILE A 13 -26.01 -18.46 -57.17
CA ILE A 13 -26.60 -17.45 -56.28
C ILE A 13 -26.81 -18.01 -54.87
N GLU A 14 -27.34 -19.23 -54.73
CA GLU A 14 -27.49 -19.87 -53.43
C GLU A 14 -26.14 -20.13 -52.77
N LEU A 15 -25.11 -20.47 -53.55
CA LEU A 15 -23.76 -20.69 -53.03
C LEU A 15 -23.12 -19.39 -52.52
N VAL A 16 -23.30 -18.28 -53.25
CA VAL A 16 -22.83 -16.95 -52.83
C VAL A 16 -23.60 -16.46 -51.59
N LEU A 17 -24.92 -16.67 -51.53
CA LEU A 17 -25.74 -16.33 -50.36
C LEU A 17 -25.35 -17.15 -49.14
N ALA A 18 -25.12 -18.46 -49.30
CA ALA A 18 -24.67 -19.33 -48.22
C ALA A 18 -23.29 -18.91 -47.70
N LEU A 19 -22.34 -18.55 -48.60
CA LEU A 19 -21.03 -18.06 -48.19
C LEU A 19 -21.11 -16.71 -47.48
N GLY A 20 -21.96 -15.80 -47.95
CA GLY A 20 -22.20 -14.50 -47.33
C GLY A 20 -22.79 -14.63 -45.93
N LEU A 21 -23.80 -15.49 -45.77
CA LEU A 21 -24.43 -15.77 -44.48
C LEU A 21 -23.45 -16.44 -43.51
N ALA A 22 -22.68 -17.43 -43.98
CA ALA A 22 -21.65 -18.09 -43.20
C ALA A 22 -20.57 -17.10 -42.73
N SER A 23 -20.15 -16.18 -43.59
CA SER A 23 -19.16 -15.15 -43.25
C SER A 23 -19.69 -14.19 -42.18
N LEU A 24 -20.96 -13.78 -42.27
CA LEU A 24 -21.61 -12.95 -41.25
C LEU A 24 -21.73 -13.69 -39.90
N LEU A 25 -22.06 -14.98 -39.92
CA LEU A 25 -22.13 -15.82 -38.73
C LEU A 25 -20.76 -15.97 -38.05
N VAL A 26 -19.70 -16.21 -38.83
CA VAL A 26 -18.33 -16.28 -38.31
C VAL A 26 -17.90 -14.94 -37.70
N LEU A 27 -18.21 -13.82 -38.36
CA LEU A 27 -17.89 -12.49 -37.84
C LEU A 27 -18.63 -12.19 -36.52
N ALA A 28 -19.89 -12.59 -36.42
CA ALA A 28 -20.69 -12.45 -35.21
C ALA A 28 -20.12 -13.33 -34.07
N LEU A 29 -19.69 -14.56 -34.39
CA LEU A 29 -19.08 -15.46 -33.42
C LEU A 29 -17.76 -14.90 -32.87
N VAL A 30 -16.89 -14.37 -33.74
CA VAL A 30 -15.62 -13.74 -33.32
C VAL A 30 -15.89 -12.54 -32.41
N LYS A 31 -16.83 -11.67 -32.77
CA LYS A 31 -17.22 -10.54 -31.90
C LYS A 31 -17.74 -11.00 -30.54
N LEU A 32 -18.47 -12.11 -30.49
CA LEU A 32 -19.00 -12.64 -29.24
C LEU A 32 -17.87 -13.21 -28.36
N ILE A 33 -16.87 -13.87 -28.95
CA ILE A 33 -15.68 -14.34 -28.25
C ILE A 33 -14.83 -13.17 -27.73
N ASP A 34 -14.61 -12.12 -28.52
CA ASP A 34 -13.89 -10.92 -28.07
C ASP A 34 -14.61 -10.24 -26.90
N THR A 35 -15.94 -10.16 -26.99
CA THR A 35 -16.77 -9.58 -25.92
C THR A 35 -16.72 -10.44 -24.65
N SER A 36 -16.75 -11.77 -24.78
CA SER A 36 -16.66 -12.67 -23.62
C SER A 36 -15.26 -12.64 -22.99
N MET A 37 -14.19 -12.59 -23.79
CA MET A 37 -12.82 -12.50 -23.29
C MET A 37 -12.53 -11.16 -22.61
N THR A 38 -13.05 -10.06 -23.14
CA THR A 38 -12.92 -8.74 -22.48
C THR A 38 -13.70 -8.65 -21.17
N LEU A 39 -14.90 -9.26 -21.11
CA LEU A 39 -15.67 -9.38 -19.88
C LEU A 39 -14.95 -10.28 -18.85
N TRP A 40 -14.39 -11.40 -19.30
CA TRP A 40 -13.65 -12.32 -18.43
C TRP A 40 -12.38 -11.66 -17.89
N ARG A 41 -11.58 -11.02 -18.74
CA ARG A 41 -10.38 -10.28 -18.33
C ARG A 41 -10.70 -9.17 -17.32
N LYS A 42 -11.78 -8.42 -17.55
CA LYS A 42 -12.26 -7.37 -16.62
C LYS A 42 -12.75 -7.93 -15.28
N THR A 43 -13.24 -9.17 -15.26
CA THR A 43 -13.69 -9.85 -14.04
C THR A 43 -12.52 -10.46 -13.28
N GLU A 44 -11.54 -11.01 -14.00
CA GLU A 44 -10.32 -11.59 -13.43
C GLU A 44 -9.40 -10.51 -12.85
N GLU A 45 -9.22 -9.37 -13.54
CA GLU A 45 -8.47 -8.21 -13.03
C GLU A 45 -9.06 -7.68 -11.71
N ARG A 46 -10.39 -7.71 -11.56
CA ARG A 46 -11.08 -7.31 -10.31
C ARG A 46 -10.86 -8.30 -9.17
N ARG A 47 -10.91 -9.58 -9.48
CA ARG A 47 -10.69 -10.65 -8.50
C ARG A 47 -9.23 -10.64 -8.02
N SER A 48 -8.30 -10.54 -8.96
CA SER A 48 -6.87 -10.50 -8.72
C SER A 48 -6.45 -9.37 -7.77
N GLN A 49 -6.97 -8.14 -7.92
CA GLN A 49 -6.57 -7.02 -7.05
C GLN A 49 -7.14 -7.10 -5.62
N ASN A 50 -8.39 -7.52 -5.44
CA ASN A 50 -8.97 -7.67 -4.10
C ASN A 50 -8.38 -8.87 -3.35
N GLU A 51 -8.09 -9.96 -4.06
CA GLU A 51 -7.34 -11.11 -3.52
C GLU A 51 -5.90 -10.70 -3.18
N MET A 52 -5.27 -9.85 -3.99
CA MET A 52 -3.91 -9.33 -3.75
C MET A 52 -3.84 -8.42 -2.52
N SER A 53 -4.77 -7.47 -2.34
CA SER A 53 -4.81 -6.62 -1.13
C SER A 53 -4.98 -7.45 0.15
N SER A 54 -5.81 -8.51 0.09
CA SER A 54 -6.02 -9.42 1.22
C SER A 54 -4.78 -10.27 1.49
N ALA A 55 -4.14 -10.81 0.44
CA ALA A 55 -2.91 -11.60 0.55
C ALA A 55 -1.73 -10.78 1.09
N VAL A 56 -1.59 -9.53 0.64
CA VAL A 56 -0.57 -8.58 1.13
C VAL A 56 -0.77 -8.31 2.61
N THR A 57 -2.02 -8.01 3.01
CA THR A 57 -2.36 -7.73 4.41
C THR A 57 -2.12 -8.93 5.30
N GLU A 58 -2.44 -10.15 4.83
CA GLU A 58 -2.20 -11.38 5.58
C GLU A 58 -0.70 -11.71 5.68
N LEU A 59 0.08 -11.48 4.62
CA LEU A 59 1.54 -11.64 4.63
C LEU A 59 2.20 -10.68 5.62
N LEU A 60 1.84 -9.40 5.59
CA LEU A 60 2.33 -8.40 6.54
C LEU A 60 1.90 -8.72 7.98
N ALA A 61 0.64 -9.13 8.18
CA ALA A 61 0.13 -9.54 9.49
C ALA A 61 0.88 -10.78 10.02
N SER A 62 1.23 -11.73 9.14
CA SER A 62 2.04 -12.90 9.49
C SER A 62 3.46 -12.49 9.92
N ASP A 63 4.11 -11.57 9.20
CA ASP A 63 5.43 -11.05 9.60
C ASP A 63 5.36 -10.38 10.98
N LEU A 64 4.32 -9.57 11.23
CA LEU A 64 4.11 -8.87 12.51
C LEU A 64 3.76 -9.81 13.66
N ALA A 65 2.95 -10.84 13.42
CA ALA A 65 2.60 -11.84 14.42
C ALA A 65 3.80 -12.73 14.82
N ALA A 66 4.85 -12.75 13.99
CA ALA A 66 6.07 -13.51 14.24
C ALA A 66 7.22 -12.66 14.82
N VAL A 67 6.99 -11.38 15.13
CA VAL A 67 8.02 -10.48 15.68
C VAL A 67 8.69 -11.12 16.91
N GLU A 68 10.02 -11.07 16.93
CA GLU A 68 10.82 -11.60 18.03
C GLU A 68 10.65 -10.72 19.27
N SER A 69 10.12 -11.30 20.35
CA SER A 69 9.87 -10.57 21.61
C SER A 69 11.06 -10.57 22.58
N GLY A 70 12.11 -11.32 22.26
CA GLY A 70 13.32 -11.41 23.07
C GLY A 70 14.28 -10.23 22.89
N PRO A 71 15.47 -10.27 23.53
CA PRO A 71 16.47 -9.20 23.46
C PRO A 71 16.99 -8.88 22.06
N ARG A 72 16.83 -9.82 21.11
CA ARG A 72 17.23 -9.69 19.70
C ARG A 72 16.15 -9.09 18.81
N GLY A 73 14.92 -8.95 19.33
CA GLY A 73 13.80 -8.35 18.62
C GLY A 73 14.04 -6.91 18.22
N ASP A 74 13.35 -6.45 17.19
CA ASP A 74 13.31 -5.05 16.84
C ASP A 74 12.04 -4.78 16.02
N LEU A 75 11.52 -3.57 16.14
CA LEU A 75 10.43 -3.03 15.34
C LEU A 75 10.65 -1.53 15.19
N LEU A 76 10.61 -1.08 13.95
CA LEU A 76 10.78 0.31 13.56
C LEU A 76 9.71 0.68 12.55
N VAL A 77 8.88 1.65 12.90
CA VAL A 77 7.85 2.25 12.05
C VAL A 77 8.21 3.72 11.89
N GLU A 78 8.48 4.14 10.67
CA GLU A 78 8.85 5.51 10.34
C GLU A 78 8.14 5.97 9.06
N TRP A 79 8.04 7.28 8.91
CA TRP A 79 7.54 7.95 7.73
C TRP A 79 8.68 8.69 7.04
N ALA A 80 8.67 8.65 5.71
CA ALA A 80 9.57 9.45 4.89
C ALA A 80 8.78 10.17 3.80
N PRO A 81 8.92 11.49 3.66
CA PRO A 81 8.32 12.21 2.56
C PRO A 81 9.08 11.92 1.25
N PHE A 82 8.35 11.91 0.14
CA PHE A 82 8.90 11.79 -1.20
C PHE A 82 8.44 12.95 -2.07
N ASP A 83 9.34 13.39 -2.93
CA ASP A 83 9.08 14.27 -4.07
C ASP A 83 8.68 13.37 -5.25
N VAL A 84 7.43 13.47 -5.68
CA VAL A 84 6.81 12.64 -6.72
C VAL A 84 6.62 13.42 -8.00
N ASP A 85 6.42 14.74 -7.92
CA ASP A 85 6.28 15.63 -9.07
C ASP A 85 7.60 16.22 -9.60
N GLY A 86 8.70 16.05 -8.86
CA GLY A 86 10.05 16.44 -9.23
C GLY A 86 10.35 17.92 -9.02
N ASP A 87 9.58 18.63 -8.19
CA ASP A 87 9.79 20.05 -7.88
C ASP A 87 10.91 20.31 -6.84
N GLY A 88 11.49 19.24 -6.29
CA GLY A 88 12.54 19.27 -5.28
C GLY A 88 12.02 19.34 -3.84
N ILE A 89 10.71 19.32 -3.62
CA ILE A 89 10.04 19.40 -2.33
C ILE A 89 9.35 18.06 -2.05
N ALA A 90 9.89 17.31 -1.08
CA ALA A 90 9.26 16.08 -0.67
C ALA A 90 8.01 16.36 0.19
N THR A 91 6.81 16.16 -0.37
CA THR A 91 5.55 16.42 0.36
C THR A 91 4.71 15.19 0.65
N LEU A 92 4.83 14.12 -0.14
CA LEU A 92 3.99 12.93 0.03
C LEU A 92 4.58 11.96 1.06
N PRO A 93 3.94 11.75 2.23
CA PRO A 93 4.48 10.87 3.26
C PRO A 93 4.24 9.40 2.94
N CYS A 94 5.32 8.60 3.05
CA CYS A 94 5.29 7.17 2.80
C CYS A 94 5.82 6.39 4.02
N LEU A 95 5.08 5.35 4.43
CA LEU A 95 5.43 4.50 5.57
C LEU A 95 6.54 3.50 5.21
N ARG A 96 7.44 3.29 6.17
CA ARG A 96 8.41 2.19 6.20
C ARG A 96 8.29 1.45 7.52
N LEU A 97 8.25 0.13 7.44
CA LEU A 97 8.11 -0.76 8.58
C LEU A 97 9.22 -1.82 8.50
N ARG A 98 10.04 -1.90 9.54
CA ARG A 98 11.18 -2.81 9.62
C ARG A 98 11.13 -3.58 10.92
N LEU A 99 11.42 -4.88 10.89
CA LEU A 99 11.32 -5.73 12.07
C LEU A 99 12.27 -6.91 12.05
N VAL A 100 12.50 -7.49 13.22
CA VAL A 100 13.09 -8.81 13.40
C VAL A 100 12.00 -9.79 13.79
N ARG A 101 11.92 -10.94 13.09
CA ARG A 101 10.96 -12.00 13.40
C ARG A 101 11.57 -13.38 13.42
N ALA A 102 10.84 -14.31 14.05
CA ALA A 102 11.13 -15.73 13.95
C ALA A 102 11.02 -16.23 12.50
N ALA A 103 11.92 -17.14 12.14
CA ALA A 103 12.00 -17.77 10.84
C ALA A 103 11.55 -19.23 10.92
N SER A 104 10.81 -19.70 9.92
CA SER A 104 10.62 -21.14 9.74
C SER A 104 11.88 -21.79 9.17
N ALA A 105 12.08 -23.09 9.41
CA ALA A 105 13.23 -23.84 8.88
C ALA A 105 13.34 -23.74 7.34
N GLY A 106 12.20 -23.81 6.63
CA GLY A 106 12.17 -23.70 5.17
C GLY A 106 12.44 -22.30 4.62
N GLU A 107 12.21 -21.23 5.40
CA GLU A 107 12.64 -19.89 5.01
C GLU A 107 14.14 -19.71 5.15
N ILE A 108 14.71 -20.24 6.23
CA ILE A 108 16.16 -20.23 6.47
C ILE A 108 16.86 -20.95 5.33
N GLU A 109 16.42 -22.16 4.99
CA GLU A 109 17.01 -22.97 3.91
C GLU A 109 16.96 -22.23 2.55
N ARG A 110 15.80 -21.68 2.19
CA ARG A 110 15.66 -20.93 0.92
C ARG A 110 16.58 -19.71 0.85
N LEU A 111 16.68 -18.93 1.94
CA LEU A 111 17.52 -17.73 1.98
C LEU A 111 19.01 -18.06 2.05
N GLN A 112 19.39 -19.21 2.63
CA GLN A 112 20.76 -19.69 2.62
C GLN A 112 21.21 -20.02 1.19
N VAL A 113 20.40 -20.77 0.45
CA VAL A 113 20.68 -21.10 -0.95
C VAL A 113 20.83 -19.85 -1.81
N ALA A 114 20.06 -18.79 -1.54
CA ALA A 114 20.13 -17.54 -2.28
C ALA A 114 21.32 -16.63 -1.90
N SER A 115 21.81 -16.72 -0.66
CA SER A 115 22.77 -15.76 -0.08
C SER A 115 24.22 -16.24 -0.09
N ASP A 116 24.46 -17.54 -0.32
CA ASP A 116 25.78 -18.21 -0.19
C ASP A 116 26.49 -17.90 1.14
N ALA A 117 25.73 -17.45 2.13
CA ALA A 117 26.21 -16.98 3.42
C ALA A 117 26.23 -18.15 4.42
N PRO A 118 27.27 -18.23 5.27
CA PRO A 118 27.32 -19.25 6.31
C PRO A 118 26.10 -19.12 7.25
N VAL A 119 25.66 -20.25 7.81
CA VAL A 119 24.55 -20.32 8.78
C VAL A 119 24.97 -19.62 10.08
N LEU A 120 24.86 -18.29 10.08
CA LEU A 120 24.97 -17.47 11.27
C LEU A 120 23.60 -16.84 11.52
N GLY A 121 22.56 -17.68 11.63
CA GLY A 121 21.18 -17.21 11.73
C GLY A 121 20.43 -18.00 12.76
N GLN A 122 20.24 -17.41 13.94
CA GLN A 122 19.69 -18.00 15.15
C GLN A 122 18.15 -18.19 15.10
N GLY A 123 17.62 -18.63 13.95
CA GLY A 123 16.18 -18.77 13.71
C GLY A 123 15.43 -17.46 13.49
N LEU A 124 16.12 -16.39 13.06
CA LEU A 124 15.56 -15.04 12.93
C LEU A 124 15.81 -14.44 11.54
N LEU A 125 14.87 -13.61 11.06
CA LEU A 125 14.97 -12.81 9.84
C LEU A 125 14.80 -11.33 10.15
N GLU A 126 15.47 -10.49 9.37
CA GLU A 126 15.09 -9.09 9.22
C GLU A 126 14.09 -8.97 8.07
N VAL A 127 13.06 -8.17 8.26
CA VAL A 127 12.05 -7.88 7.24
C VAL A 127 11.89 -6.37 7.10
N CYS A 128 11.82 -5.88 5.86
CA CYS A 128 11.51 -4.50 5.54
C CYS A 128 10.28 -4.45 4.64
N TRP A 129 9.34 -3.60 4.98
CA TRP A 129 8.21 -3.18 4.18
C TRP A 129 8.32 -1.69 3.92
N ALA A 130 8.15 -1.26 2.66
CA ALA A 130 8.23 0.15 2.32
C ALA A 130 7.24 0.50 1.21
N LEU A 131 6.43 1.54 1.42
CA LEU A 131 5.70 2.17 0.33
C LEU A 131 6.65 3.14 -0.38
N LEU A 132 6.87 2.93 -1.69
CA LEU A 132 7.77 3.75 -2.49
C LEU A 132 7.08 4.13 -3.82
N PRO A 133 7.42 5.27 -4.43
CA PRO A 133 6.94 5.58 -5.77
C PRO A 133 7.48 4.58 -6.81
N ALA A 134 6.73 4.28 -7.87
CA ALA A 134 7.13 3.35 -8.92
C ALA A 134 8.30 3.86 -9.78
N SER A 135 8.35 5.17 -10.08
CA SER A 135 9.37 5.80 -10.91
C SER A 135 10.08 6.95 -10.20
N THR A 136 11.30 7.26 -10.63
CA THR A 136 12.11 8.43 -10.23
C THR A 136 12.32 9.43 -11.37
N ALA A 137 11.76 9.16 -12.56
CA ALA A 137 12.09 9.90 -13.77
C ALA A 137 10.84 10.44 -14.48
N GLY A 138 10.57 11.73 -14.25
CA GLY A 138 10.30 12.77 -15.26
C GLY A 138 9.17 12.65 -16.28
N ALA A 139 8.42 11.54 -16.36
CA ALA A 139 7.38 11.37 -17.39
C ALA A 139 5.96 11.20 -16.83
N ARG A 140 5.82 10.86 -15.54
CA ARG A 140 4.52 10.81 -14.85
C ARG A 140 4.61 11.65 -13.59
N LEU A 141 3.99 12.83 -13.63
CA LEU A 141 3.72 13.71 -12.49
C LEU A 141 2.59 13.15 -11.60
N GLU A 142 2.42 11.83 -11.57
CA GLU A 142 1.32 11.16 -10.87
C GLU A 142 1.89 10.11 -9.94
N TRP A 143 1.41 10.11 -8.68
CA TRP A 143 1.71 9.06 -7.72
C TRP A 143 1.42 7.68 -8.30
N ASP A 144 2.33 6.73 -8.13
CA ASP A 144 2.07 5.32 -8.38
C ASP A 144 2.79 4.54 -7.30
N GLY A 145 2.12 4.36 -6.17
CA GLY A 145 2.69 3.72 -4.99
C GLY A 145 2.83 2.23 -5.18
N VAL A 146 4.01 1.73 -4.87
CA VAL A 146 4.35 0.31 -4.88
C VAL A 146 4.77 -0.09 -3.47
N LEU A 147 4.18 -1.16 -2.97
CA LEU A 147 4.60 -1.77 -1.72
C LEU A 147 5.71 -2.77 -2.00
N TRP A 148 6.84 -2.54 -1.35
CA TRP A 148 8.04 -3.36 -1.46
C TRP A 148 8.25 -4.15 -0.18
N ARG A 149 8.80 -5.36 -0.32
CA ARG A 149 9.21 -6.21 0.79
C ARG A 149 10.61 -6.77 0.57
N GLY A 150 11.43 -6.74 1.59
CA GLY A 150 12.75 -7.36 1.60
C GLY A 150 12.90 -8.25 2.82
N VAL A 151 13.62 -9.37 2.65
CA VAL A 151 13.91 -10.31 3.74
C VAL A 151 15.37 -10.74 3.67
N ARG A 152 16.02 -10.81 4.81
CA ARG A 152 17.35 -11.40 4.94
C ARG A 152 17.51 -12.15 6.25
N LEU A 153 18.50 -13.04 6.31
CA LEU A 153 18.92 -13.68 7.55
C LEU A 153 19.38 -12.60 8.55
N TYR A 154 18.92 -12.72 9.80
CA TYR A 154 19.36 -11.87 10.90
C TYR A 154 20.79 -12.21 11.32
N GLY A 155 21.65 -11.19 11.42
CA GLY A 155 23.04 -11.35 11.83
C GLY A 155 24.05 -10.71 10.87
N PRO A 156 25.36 -10.88 11.13
CA PRO A 156 26.42 -10.34 10.30
C PRO A 156 26.47 -11.11 8.97
N GLY A 157 25.77 -10.58 7.97
CA GLY A 157 25.80 -11.08 6.59
C GLY A 157 26.39 -10.03 5.64
N ALA A 158 26.55 -10.39 4.37
CA ALA A 158 26.93 -9.43 3.33
C ALA A 158 25.86 -8.32 3.19
N GLY A 159 26.30 -7.08 3.06
CA GLY A 159 25.42 -5.91 2.89
C GLY A 159 24.83 -5.35 4.19
N LEU A 160 24.22 -4.15 4.09
CA LEU A 160 23.63 -3.43 5.22
C LEU A 160 22.43 -4.19 5.79
N SER A 161 22.31 -4.20 7.12
CA SER A 161 21.07 -4.62 7.81
C SER A 161 19.90 -3.80 7.28
N LEU A 162 18.73 -4.41 7.17
CA LEU A 162 17.50 -3.71 6.80
C LEU A 162 17.13 -2.65 7.86
N LEU A 163 17.61 -2.83 9.10
CA LEU A 163 17.43 -1.91 10.22
C LEU A 163 18.53 -0.85 10.31
N ASP A 164 19.57 -0.91 9.47
CA ASP A 164 20.63 0.11 9.44
C ASP A 164 20.02 1.44 8.96
N PRO A 165 20.28 2.57 9.65
CA PRO A 165 19.81 3.89 9.21
C PRO A 165 20.23 4.26 7.78
N ARG A 166 21.35 3.71 7.30
CA ARG A 166 21.88 3.93 5.94
C ARG A 166 21.27 3.00 4.89
N PHE A 167 20.38 2.08 5.29
CA PHE A 167 19.72 1.17 4.37
C PHE A 167 18.95 1.94 3.29
N PHE A 168 18.23 2.99 3.69
CA PHE A 168 17.66 3.97 2.77
C PHE A 168 18.66 5.10 2.55
N SER A 169 18.95 5.39 1.28
CA SER A 169 19.80 6.52 0.89
C SER A 169 19.11 7.87 1.15
N SER A 170 19.80 8.97 0.84
CA SER A 170 19.23 10.32 0.96
C SER A 170 17.98 10.53 0.10
N SER A 171 17.83 9.81 -1.01
CA SER A 171 16.61 9.81 -1.84
C SER A 171 15.46 9.01 -1.22
N GLY A 172 15.67 8.42 -0.05
CA GLY A 172 14.70 7.58 0.63
C GLY A 172 14.52 6.20 0.01
N ARG A 173 15.36 5.79 -0.94
CA ARG A 173 15.32 4.47 -1.57
C ARG A 173 16.49 3.58 -1.15
N PRO A 174 16.28 2.27 -1.04
CA PRO A 174 17.36 1.32 -0.82
C PRO A 174 18.12 1.03 -2.11
N ALA A 175 19.21 0.27 -2.00
CA ALA A 175 19.92 -0.25 -3.17
C ALA A 175 19.01 -1.14 -4.03
N SER A 176 19.24 -1.13 -5.36
CA SER A 176 18.47 -1.93 -6.30
C SER A 176 18.61 -3.43 -6.01
N GLY A 177 17.51 -4.18 -6.16
CA GLY A 177 17.48 -5.62 -5.95
C GLY A 177 17.42 -6.10 -4.50
N VAL A 178 17.41 -5.19 -3.51
CA VAL A 178 17.33 -5.57 -2.09
C VAL A 178 15.89 -5.72 -1.58
N LEU A 179 14.94 -5.06 -2.24
CA LEU A 179 13.51 -5.26 -2.00
C LEU A 179 12.84 -5.79 -3.28
N GLU A 180 11.80 -6.59 -3.10
CA GLU A 180 10.95 -7.11 -4.15
C GLU A 180 9.58 -6.41 -4.13
N GLU A 181 9.02 -6.17 -5.32
CA GLU A 181 7.68 -5.62 -5.45
C GLU A 181 6.64 -6.65 -5.00
N VAL A 182 5.73 -6.25 -4.10
CA VAL A 182 4.62 -7.08 -3.65
C VAL A 182 3.34 -6.71 -4.36
N THR A 183 3.04 -5.41 -4.43
CA THR A 183 1.84 -4.91 -5.11
C THR A 183 1.98 -3.43 -5.50
N GLY A 184 1.38 -3.05 -6.63
CA GLY A 184 1.30 -1.68 -7.12
C GLY A 184 -0.09 -1.07 -6.95
N GLY A 185 -0.18 0.25 -7.15
CA GLY A 185 -1.44 0.99 -7.01
C GLY A 185 -1.86 1.26 -5.56
N VAL A 186 -0.92 1.14 -4.62
CA VAL A 186 -1.15 1.50 -3.22
C VAL A 186 -1.18 3.02 -3.10
N LEU A 187 -2.32 3.57 -2.70
CA LEU A 187 -2.47 5.00 -2.44
C LEU A 187 -1.98 5.34 -1.04
N TRP A 188 -2.38 4.54 -0.04
CA TRP A 188 -2.06 4.79 1.37
C TRP A 188 -1.65 3.51 2.08
N PHE A 189 -0.64 3.62 2.94
CA PHE A 189 -0.26 2.59 3.88
C PHE A 189 0.07 3.25 5.22
N GLU A 190 -0.62 2.84 6.28
CA GLU A 190 -0.43 3.36 7.62
C GLU A 190 -0.38 2.20 8.63
N ALA A 191 0.44 2.39 9.66
CA ALA A 191 0.51 1.50 10.81
C ALA A 191 0.37 2.34 12.08
N LEU A 192 -0.71 2.07 12.82
CA LEU A 192 -0.93 2.64 14.14
C LEU A 192 -0.48 1.64 15.20
N CYS A 193 0.32 2.10 16.15
CA CYS A 193 0.92 1.30 17.20
C CYS A 193 0.27 1.60 18.54
N ALA A 194 -0.27 0.58 19.21
CA ALA A 194 -0.82 0.72 20.54
C ALA A 194 0.22 0.34 21.60
N SER A 195 0.44 1.23 22.56
CA SER A 195 1.20 0.93 23.77
C SER A 195 0.30 0.27 24.83
N ALA A 196 0.86 -0.05 26.00
CA ALA A 196 0.06 -0.47 27.15
C ALA A 196 -0.85 0.64 27.70
N GLY A 197 -0.49 1.91 27.50
CA GLY A 197 -1.28 3.06 27.94
C GLY A 197 -2.42 3.43 26.99
N THR A 198 -2.38 2.95 25.75
CA THR A 198 -3.37 3.29 24.72
C THR A 198 -4.74 2.76 25.11
N ASP A 199 -5.78 3.59 25.04
CA ASP A 199 -7.17 3.17 25.17
C ASP A 199 -7.70 2.75 23.79
N LEU A 200 -7.98 1.46 23.62
CA LEU A 200 -8.56 0.94 22.38
C LEU A 200 -10.09 0.82 22.44
N SER A 201 -10.71 1.13 23.58
CA SER A 201 -12.18 1.08 23.71
C SER A 201 -12.85 2.26 23.02
N SER A 202 -12.17 3.40 22.96
CA SER A 202 -12.57 4.62 22.23
C SER A 202 -12.20 4.60 20.74
N GLY A 203 -11.41 3.62 20.29
CA GLY A 203 -10.98 3.47 18.91
C GLY A 203 -9.47 3.57 18.75
N TRP A 204 -9.02 3.89 17.54
CA TRP A 204 -7.60 4.08 17.21
C TRP A 204 -7.34 5.55 16.86
N GLU A 205 -7.52 6.42 17.84
CA GLU A 205 -7.14 7.82 17.68
C GLU A 205 -5.62 7.93 17.70
N SER A 206 -5.03 8.60 16.71
CA SER A 206 -3.58 8.80 16.63
C SER A 206 -3.16 10.12 17.28
N GLY A 207 -2.08 10.11 18.05
CA GLY A 207 -1.48 11.35 18.56
C GLY A 207 -0.36 11.09 19.56
N ALA A 208 0.08 12.14 20.25
CA ALA A 208 1.23 12.06 21.16
C ALA A 208 0.85 11.62 22.59
N ALA A 209 -0.44 11.68 22.95
CA ALA A 209 -0.91 11.34 24.29
C ALA A 209 -0.75 9.83 24.58
N ARG A 210 -0.62 9.49 25.86
CA ARG A 210 -0.40 8.09 26.29
C ARG A 210 -1.57 7.18 25.92
N GLU A 211 -2.77 7.72 25.96
CA GLU A 211 -4.04 7.06 25.69
C GLU A 211 -4.28 6.86 24.19
N GLN A 212 -3.52 7.54 23.34
CA GLN A 212 -3.63 7.47 21.89
C GLN A 212 -2.72 6.38 21.31
N SER A 213 -2.97 6.07 20.04
CA SER A 213 -2.10 5.24 19.21
C SER A 213 -1.04 6.11 18.52
N PHE A 214 0.07 5.50 18.14
CA PHE A 214 1.24 6.20 17.59
C PHE A 214 1.47 5.80 16.14
N ALA A 215 1.68 6.78 15.27
CA ALA A 215 1.93 6.57 13.84
C ALA A 215 3.39 6.18 13.54
N SER A 216 4.30 6.34 14.51
CA SER A 216 5.68 5.87 14.46
C SER A 216 6.02 5.07 15.70
N TRP A 217 7.04 4.22 15.59
CA TRP A 217 7.49 3.38 16.67
C TRP A 217 8.97 3.06 16.56
N ASP A 218 9.72 3.20 17.65
CA ASP A 218 11.09 2.74 17.76
C ASP A 218 11.22 1.81 18.97
N ALA A 219 11.19 0.50 18.73
CA ALA A 219 11.25 -0.46 19.83
C ALA A 219 12.55 -0.40 20.63
N ARG A 220 13.64 0.12 20.04
CA ARG A 220 14.94 0.27 20.72
C ARG A 220 15.09 1.61 21.43
N GLY A 221 14.15 2.55 21.25
CA GLY A 221 14.28 3.90 21.80
C GLY A 221 15.55 4.61 21.33
N ALA A 222 16.04 4.28 20.14
CA ALA A 222 17.29 4.80 19.59
C ALA A 222 17.09 6.12 18.80
N ALA A 223 15.89 6.71 18.90
CA ALA A 223 15.48 7.92 18.18
C ALA A 223 15.70 7.80 16.66
N ARG A 224 15.38 6.64 16.09
CA ARG A 224 15.57 6.35 14.66
C ARG A 224 14.58 7.09 13.75
N PRO A 225 13.27 7.21 14.09
CA PRO A 225 12.36 8.08 13.36
C PRO A 225 12.76 9.55 13.51
N ASP A 226 12.79 10.26 12.38
CA ASP A 226 13.19 11.67 12.32
C ASP A 226 11.95 12.58 12.28
N ALA A 227 11.64 13.21 13.41
CA ALA A 227 10.50 14.12 13.57
C ALA A 227 10.65 15.42 12.77
N GLU A 228 11.89 15.84 12.44
CA GLU A 228 12.12 17.02 11.59
C GLU A 228 11.74 16.73 10.14
N ARG A 229 11.89 15.48 9.69
CA ARG A 229 11.44 15.05 8.36
C ARG A 229 9.93 14.94 8.25
N PHE A 230 9.26 14.46 9.30
CA PHE A 230 7.81 14.31 9.29
C PHE A 230 7.24 14.27 10.71
N VAL A 231 6.19 15.06 10.95
CA VAL A 231 5.57 15.20 12.28
C VAL A 231 5.06 13.87 12.85
N ALA A 232 4.63 12.92 12.02
CA ALA A 232 4.17 11.62 12.53
C ALA A 232 5.31 10.72 13.07
N ASN A 233 6.57 11.10 12.85
CA ASN A 233 7.74 10.49 13.48
C ASN A 233 7.99 11.01 14.91
N GLU A 234 7.18 11.95 15.41
CA GLU A 234 7.25 12.35 16.81
C GLU A 234 7.07 11.15 17.74
N PRO A 235 7.98 10.96 18.71
CA PRO A 235 7.87 9.84 19.63
C PRO A 235 6.68 10.05 20.57
N GLY A 236 5.80 9.06 20.61
CA GLY A 236 4.74 8.95 21.60
C GLY A 236 5.24 8.98 23.04
N ALA A 237 4.45 9.56 23.95
CA ALA A 237 4.77 9.66 25.37
C ALA A 237 5.10 8.31 26.04
N ALA A 238 4.58 7.21 25.50
CA ALA A 238 4.83 5.85 26.00
C ALA A 238 6.21 5.27 25.65
N MET A 239 6.95 5.85 24.69
CA MET A 239 8.25 5.36 24.23
C MET A 239 9.44 5.94 25.00
N SER A 240 9.25 7.04 25.74
CA SER A 240 10.32 7.72 26.48
C SER A 240 10.65 7.10 27.85
N ALA A 241 9.99 6.00 28.24
CA ALA A 241 9.79 5.67 29.66
C ALA A 241 10.54 4.45 30.22
N LEU A 242 11.35 3.70 29.47
CA LEU A 242 11.90 2.43 29.97
C LEU A 242 13.40 2.23 29.70
N VAL A 243 14.22 2.68 30.64
CA VAL A 243 15.59 2.17 30.81
C VAL A 243 15.51 0.96 31.74
N SER A 244 15.87 -0.23 31.25
CA SER A 244 15.96 -1.41 32.11
C SER A 244 16.95 -1.16 33.25
N PRO A 245 16.60 -1.40 34.53
CA PRO A 245 17.51 -1.25 35.65
C PRO A 245 18.73 -2.19 35.58
N LEU A 246 18.71 -3.16 34.66
CA LEU A 246 19.80 -4.11 34.41
C LEU A 246 20.69 -3.74 33.22
N GLY A 247 20.50 -2.58 32.59
CA GLY A 247 21.33 -2.10 31.47
C GLY A 247 21.15 -2.86 30.14
N VAL A 248 20.37 -3.95 30.11
CA VAL A 248 19.97 -4.63 28.87
C VAL A 248 18.71 -3.95 28.33
N GLN A 249 18.87 -3.11 27.30
CA GLN A 249 17.73 -2.54 26.58
C GLN A 249 17.02 -3.64 25.76
N ARG A 250 15.94 -4.16 26.33
CA ARG A 250 14.99 -5.00 25.60
C ARG A 250 14.15 -4.12 24.67
N PRO A 251 13.77 -4.62 23.49
CA PRO A 251 12.90 -3.86 22.60
C PRO A 251 11.49 -3.71 23.23
N GLN A 252 10.99 -2.49 23.33
CA GLN A 252 9.62 -2.22 23.73
C GLN A 252 8.72 -2.38 22.50
N LEU A 253 8.05 -3.52 22.38
CA LEU A 253 7.12 -3.77 21.28
C LEU A 253 5.74 -3.16 21.59
N PRO A 254 4.99 -2.69 20.57
CA PRO A 254 3.59 -2.32 20.76
C PRO A 254 2.80 -3.59 21.10
N ARG A 255 1.70 -3.46 21.83
CA ARG A 255 0.86 -4.64 22.17
C ARG A 255 -0.01 -5.08 20.99
N ARG A 256 -0.38 -4.13 20.14
CA ARG A 256 -1.22 -4.31 18.96
C ARG A 256 -0.85 -3.27 17.92
N MET A 257 -1.06 -3.61 16.67
CA MET A 257 -0.95 -2.68 15.55
C MET A 257 -2.22 -2.73 14.71
N ARG A 258 -2.67 -1.57 14.21
CA ARG A 258 -3.68 -1.48 13.17
C ARG A 258 -3.01 -1.06 11.88
N LEU A 259 -3.16 -1.89 10.86
CA LEU A 259 -2.72 -1.62 9.51
C LEU A 259 -3.90 -1.07 8.72
N VAL A 260 -3.66 0.01 7.97
CA VAL A 260 -4.64 0.60 7.07
C VAL A 260 -4.02 0.66 5.68
N PHE A 261 -4.68 0.05 4.71
CA PHE A 261 -4.28 0.06 3.31
C PHE A 261 -5.39 0.66 2.46
N GLU A 262 -5.00 1.53 1.54
CA GLU A 262 -5.89 2.02 0.50
C GLU A 262 -5.26 1.73 -0.85
N VAL A 263 -5.93 0.90 -1.66
CA VAL A 263 -5.47 0.50 -2.99
C VAL A 263 -6.45 1.01 -4.04
N GLU A 264 -5.91 1.62 -5.10
CA GLU A 264 -6.73 2.07 -6.23
C GLU A 264 -7.15 0.88 -7.09
N THR A 265 -8.44 0.54 -7.05
CA THR A 265 -8.98 -0.55 -7.86
C THR A 265 -8.96 -0.20 -9.35
N ALA A 266 -8.93 -1.20 -10.23
CA ALA A 266 -9.08 -0.99 -11.67
C ALA A 266 -10.36 -0.21 -12.04
N ARG A 267 -11.44 -0.41 -11.27
CA ARG A 267 -12.68 0.37 -11.43
C ARG A 267 -12.48 1.83 -11.03
N GLY A 268 -11.75 2.09 -9.95
CA GLY A 268 -11.36 3.44 -9.53
C GLY A 268 -10.55 4.14 -10.63
N LYS A 269 -9.54 3.47 -11.19
CA LYS A 269 -8.73 4.00 -12.30
C LYS A 269 -9.57 4.41 -13.52
N MET A 270 -10.56 3.61 -13.90
CA MET A 270 -11.46 3.92 -15.03
C MET A 270 -12.51 5.01 -14.73
N ARG A 271 -12.76 5.29 -13.45
CA ARG A 271 -13.79 6.25 -13.00
C ARG A 271 -13.17 7.46 -12.29
N ARG A 272 -11.88 7.74 -12.53
CA ARG A 272 -11.24 8.93 -11.98
C ARG A 272 -12.03 10.17 -12.38
N VAL A 273 -12.06 11.10 -11.44
CA VAL A 273 -12.71 12.40 -11.56
C VAL A 273 -11.60 13.42 -11.71
N SER A 274 -11.77 14.40 -12.58
CA SER A 274 -10.76 15.45 -12.79
C SER A 274 -11.28 16.82 -12.34
N THR A 275 -10.38 17.70 -11.90
CA THR A 275 -10.73 19.10 -11.64
C THR A 275 -11.02 19.81 -12.96
N THR A 276 -12.02 20.68 -13.00
CA THR A 276 -12.39 21.45 -14.21
C THR A 276 -11.87 22.88 -14.20
N ALA A 277 -11.29 23.32 -13.09
CA ALA A 277 -10.66 24.61 -12.90
C ALA A 277 -9.38 24.47 -12.07
N ASP A 278 -8.50 25.47 -12.16
CA ASP A 278 -7.37 25.61 -11.25
C ASP A 278 -7.87 25.72 -9.80
N VAL A 279 -7.18 25.07 -8.88
CA VAL A 279 -7.52 25.01 -7.46
C VAL A 279 -6.49 25.81 -6.67
N GLY A 280 -6.93 26.86 -5.98
CA GLY A 280 -6.06 27.68 -5.14
C GLY A 280 -5.87 27.09 -3.74
N ILE A 281 -4.76 27.43 -3.04
CA ILE A 281 -4.39 26.89 -1.71
C ILE A 281 -5.51 26.97 -0.65
N LYS A 282 -6.32 28.04 -0.68
CA LYS A 282 -7.39 28.28 0.32
C LYS A 282 -8.76 27.75 -0.08
N GLU A 283 -8.88 27.19 -1.27
CA GLU A 283 -10.16 26.78 -1.84
C GLU A 283 -10.60 25.45 -1.24
N GLY A 284 -11.73 25.43 -0.53
CA GLY A 284 -12.31 24.21 0.07
C GLY A 284 -13.36 23.53 -0.79
N ALA A 285 -13.59 24.02 -2.01
CA ALA A 285 -14.60 23.52 -2.93
C ALA A 285 -13.98 23.31 -4.31
N LEU A 286 -14.00 22.08 -4.80
CA LEU A 286 -13.39 21.70 -6.07
C LEU A 286 -14.47 21.53 -7.12
N ARG A 287 -14.33 22.22 -8.26
CA ARG A 287 -15.16 21.92 -9.43
C ARG A 287 -14.61 20.71 -10.14
N VAL A 288 -15.45 19.72 -10.36
CA VAL A 288 -15.08 18.44 -10.95
C VAL A 288 -15.94 18.10 -12.16
N ASP A 289 -15.46 17.21 -13.01
CA ASP A 289 -16.20 16.77 -14.20
C ASP A 289 -17.46 15.96 -13.86
N ASP A 290 -17.40 15.11 -12.84
CA ASP A 290 -18.52 14.26 -12.42
C ASP A 290 -18.40 13.86 -10.93
N ALA A 291 -19.03 14.65 -10.04
CA ALA A 291 -18.99 14.38 -8.60
C ALA A 291 -19.74 13.09 -8.21
N SER A 292 -20.62 12.54 -9.07
CA SER A 292 -21.35 11.29 -8.77
C SER A 292 -20.46 10.05 -8.75
N LYS A 293 -19.22 10.17 -9.26
CA LYS A 293 -18.21 9.12 -9.22
C LYS A 293 -17.34 9.16 -7.97
N LEU A 294 -17.41 10.24 -7.18
CA LEU A 294 -16.64 10.38 -5.95
C LEU A 294 -17.08 9.35 -4.89
N PRO A 295 -16.18 8.97 -3.98
CA PRO A 295 -16.49 8.08 -2.88
C PRO A 295 -17.46 8.73 -1.88
N PRO A 296 -17.98 7.98 -0.89
CA PRO A 296 -18.82 8.54 0.16
C PRO A 296 -18.13 9.66 0.96
N VAL A 297 -18.92 10.56 1.55
CA VAL A 297 -18.43 11.58 2.49
C VAL A 297 -17.66 10.93 3.64
N GLY A 298 -16.57 11.59 4.06
CA GLY A 298 -15.59 11.09 5.03
C GLY A 298 -14.46 10.27 4.40
N SER A 299 -14.53 9.97 3.09
CA SER A 299 -13.44 9.30 2.38
C SER A 299 -12.31 10.26 2.04
N PHE A 300 -11.11 9.72 1.88
CA PHE A 300 -9.95 10.49 1.43
C PHE A 300 -9.80 10.46 -0.09
N LEU A 301 -9.28 11.55 -0.64
CA LEU A 301 -8.97 11.73 -2.06
C LEU A 301 -7.50 12.19 -2.16
N LEU A 302 -6.77 11.64 -3.11
CA LEU A 302 -5.43 12.10 -3.48
C LEU A 302 -5.53 12.96 -4.74
N LEU A 303 -5.07 14.21 -4.65
CA LEU A 303 -4.97 15.18 -5.74
C LEU A 303 -3.50 15.58 -5.90
N GLY A 304 -2.82 15.07 -6.94
CA GLY A 304 -1.37 15.19 -7.04
C GLY A 304 -0.67 14.49 -5.86
N GLU A 305 0.03 15.28 -5.03
CA GLU A 305 0.64 14.83 -3.77
C GLU A 305 -0.18 15.17 -2.52
N GLU A 306 -1.35 15.81 -2.68
CA GLU A 306 -2.15 16.28 -1.55
C GLU A 306 -3.29 15.33 -1.22
N TRP A 307 -3.40 14.99 0.06
CA TRP A 307 -4.54 14.28 0.59
C TRP A 307 -5.64 15.25 1.04
N LEU A 308 -6.86 14.92 0.66
CA LEU A 308 -8.08 15.67 0.94
C LEU A 308 -9.09 14.74 1.62
N GLU A 309 -9.92 15.25 2.52
CA GLU A 309 -11.09 14.55 3.04
C GLU A 309 -12.35 15.12 2.38
N LEU A 310 -13.18 14.26 1.80
CA LEU A 310 -14.44 14.67 1.17
C LEU A 310 -15.49 14.96 2.23
N LEU A 311 -15.95 16.21 2.31
CA LEU A 311 -16.97 16.67 3.26
C LEU A 311 -18.39 16.64 2.67
N GLY A 312 -18.52 16.65 1.35
CA GLY A 312 -19.81 16.64 0.68
C GLY A 312 -19.71 16.94 -0.80
N THR A 313 -20.78 16.65 -1.53
CA THR A 313 -20.91 16.97 -2.96
C THR A 313 -22.19 17.76 -3.20
N SER A 314 -22.14 18.75 -4.09
CA SER A 314 -23.32 19.49 -4.57
C SER A 314 -23.19 19.75 -6.06
N GLY A 315 -24.05 19.11 -6.87
CA GLY A 315 -23.87 19.11 -8.33
C GLY A 315 -22.50 18.56 -8.70
N ASN A 316 -21.72 19.34 -9.44
CA ASN A 316 -20.34 19.03 -9.83
C ASN A 316 -19.28 19.70 -8.95
N GLU A 317 -19.64 20.04 -7.72
CA GLU A 317 -18.74 20.61 -6.72
C GLU A 317 -18.49 19.63 -5.58
N ALA A 318 -17.23 19.39 -5.25
CA ALA A 318 -16.79 18.58 -4.12
C ALA A 318 -16.24 19.49 -3.02
N ARG A 319 -16.91 19.53 -1.86
CA ARG A 319 -16.40 20.22 -0.67
C ARG A 319 -15.42 19.32 0.05
N VAL A 320 -14.24 19.83 0.34
CA VAL A 320 -13.13 19.06 0.90
C VAL A 320 -12.47 19.78 2.07
N ARG A 321 -11.91 19.00 3.00
CA ARG A 321 -10.89 19.46 3.94
C ARG A 321 -9.53 19.13 3.35
N ARG A 322 -8.66 20.13 3.25
CA ARG A 322 -7.36 20.05 2.55
C ARG A 322 -6.21 19.69 3.47
N GLY A 323 -5.06 19.30 2.90
CA GLY A 323 -3.84 19.01 3.67
C GLY A 323 -4.03 17.92 4.74
N GLN A 324 -4.71 16.83 4.38
CA GLN A 324 -4.95 15.70 5.27
C GLN A 324 -3.79 14.70 5.22
N ARG A 325 -3.79 13.70 6.10
CA ARG A 325 -2.76 12.63 6.13
C ARG A 325 -1.31 13.15 6.10
N GLY A 326 -1.08 14.28 6.78
CA GLY A 326 0.23 14.93 6.88
C GLY A 326 0.71 15.70 5.65
N THR A 327 -0.12 15.85 4.62
CA THR A 327 0.18 16.68 3.44
C THR A 327 -0.17 18.15 3.70
N ARG A 328 0.21 19.05 2.78
CA ARG A 328 -0.13 20.48 2.84
C ARG A 328 -1.01 20.85 1.65
N ALA A 329 -1.85 21.87 1.84
CA ALA A 329 -2.65 22.41 0.75
C ALA A 329 -1.73 23.06 -0.31
N ALA A 330 -1.86 22.63 -1.57
CA ALA A 330 -1.07 23.10 -2.70
C ALA A 330 -1.94 23.78 -3.78
N GLU A 331 -1.34 24.35 -4.82
CA GLU A 331 -2.09 24.75 -6.01
C GLU A 331 -2.17 23.58 -6.98
N HIS A 332 -3.31 23.39 -7.64
CA HIS A 332 -3.48 22.34 -8.65
C HIS A 332 -4.03 22.91 -9.93
N LYS A 333 -3.53 22.43 -11.08
CA LYS A 333 -4.05 22.82 -12.38
C LYS A 333 -5.36 22.13 -12.70
N ALA A 334 -6.17 22.78 -13.52
CA ALA A 334 -7.33 22.14 -14.13
C ALA A 334 -6.90 20.85 -14.86
N GLY A 335 -7.71 19.81 -14.74
CA GLY A 335 -7.45 18.47 -15.28
C GLY A 335 -6.72 17.54 -14.31
N ALA A 336 -6.34 18.00 -13.11
CA ALA A 336 -5.73 17.15 -12.11
C ALA A 336 -6.70 16.07 -11.62
N TRP A 337 -6.22 14.82 -11.55
CA TRP A 337 -7.04 13.68 -11.18
C TRP A 337 -7.21 13.56 -9.67
N LEU A 338 -8.46 13.33 -9.25
CA LEU A 338 -8.82 12.88 -7.92
C LEU A 338 -8.82 11.35 -7.90
N ARG A 339 -7.97 10.78 -7.04
CA ARG A 339 -7.81 9.35 -6.86
C ARG A 339 -8.31 8.93 -5.49
N HIS A 340 -8.90 7.74 -5.41
CA HIS A 340 -9.30 7.14 -4.15
C HIS A 340 -9.27 5.63 -4.28
N GLY A 341 -9.10 4.95 -3.15
CA GLY A 341 -9.21 3.52 -3.04
C GLY A 341 -10.31 3.12 -2.06
N GLU A 342 -10.44 1.82 -1.85
CA GLU A 342 -11.26 1.28 -0.78
C GLU A 342 -10.33 0.99 0.41
N PRO A 343 -10.53 1.63 1.57
CA PRO A 343 -9.70 1.38 2.73
C PRO A 343 -10.01 -0.01 3.28
N SER A 344 -8.96 -0.79 3.50
CA SER A 344 -9.01 -2.04 4.26
C SER A 344 -8.18 -1.88 5.53
N GLN A 345 -8.63 -2.51 6.61
CA GLN A 345 -7.96 -2.43 7.89
C GLN A 345 -7.77 -3.82 8.50
N ARG A 346 -6.63 -4.01 9.16
CA ARG A 346 -6.30 -5.25 9.87
C ARG A 346 -5.64 -4.94 11.20
N GLU A 347 -6.19 -5.50 12.26
CA GLU A 347 -5.54 -5.48 13.56
C GLU A 347 -4.70 -6.73 13.77
N VAL A 348 -3.48 -6.53 14.28
CA VAL A 348 -2.52 -7.59 14.57
C VAL A 348 -2.12 -7.47 16.04
N VAL A 349 -2.19 -8.57 16.77
CA VAL A 349 -1.63 -8.66 18.12
C VAL A 349 -0.15 -8.96 17.98
N ILE A 350 0.68 -8.14 18.59
CA ILE A 350 2.13 -8.36 18.56
C ILE A 350 2.51 -9.18 19.79
N PRO A 351 3.25 -10.29 19.62
CA PRO A 351 3.74 -11.06 20.74
C PRO A 351 4.62 -10.18 21.64
N SER A 352 4.17 -9.94 22.87
CA SER A 352 4.99 -9.36 23.93
C SER A 352 5.01 -10.36 25.08
N GLN A 353 6.14 -10.46 25.80
CA GLN A 353 6.20 -11.34 26.96
C GLN A 353 5.19 -10.83 28.00
N ARG A 354 4.21 -11.67 28.34
CA ARG A 354 3.08 -11.38 29.25
C ARG A 354 3.50 -10.86 30.63
N GLU A 355 4.78 -10.97 31.00
CA GLU A 355 5.31 -10.61 32.31
C GLU A 355 5.74 -9.14 32.44
N GLU A 356 5.92 -8.40 31.33
CA GLU A 356 6.48 -7.04 31.37
C GLU A 356 5.46 -5.92 31.70
N TRP A 357 4.20 -6.27 31.95
CA TRP A 357 3.09 -5.30 32.08
C TRP A 357 2.33 -5.36 33.41
N ARG A 358 2.98 -5.78 34.50
CA ARG A 358 2.44 -5.49 35.85
C ARG A 358 2.99 -4.14 36.33
N PRO A 359 2.12 -3.21 36.77
CA PRO A 359 2.53 -1.91 37.28
C PRO A 359 3.37 -2.02 38.55
#